data_AF-A0A7C5PVI0-F1
#
_entry.id   AF-A0A7C5PVI0-F1
#
_cell.length_a   1.000
_cell.length_b   1.000
_cell.length_c   1.000
_cell.angle_alpha   90.00
_cell.angle_beta   90.00
_cell.angle_gamma   90.00
#
_symmetry.space_group_name_H-M   'P 1'
#
loop_
_entity.id
_entity.type
_entity.pdbx_description
1 polymer ?
#
loop_
_entity_poly.entity_id
_entity_poly.type
_entity_poly.pdbx_seq_one_letter_code
_entity_poly.pdbx_strand_id
1 'polypeptide(L)'
;NIKLTPESRLKLVDFGLAKPFDPGDPRTVTGLQGLGSLPYTPLEQYVGHIGHTDARADLYALGATCYHLLTGQSPASAHDRFLNPKALTPPESLNPHISLPTSQAILQAMALHPNDRPASVEDWRVMLVAKTATRPVTAKSARAGATSPHPPASSSFIDILKENALLFGIALLLFILAVVMTFSQ
;
A
#
# COMPACT_ATOMS: atom_id res chain seq x y z
N ASN A 1 13.39 12.70 7.09
CA ASN A 1 13.15 14.14 6.85
C ASN A 1 12.34 14.84 7.95
N ILE A 2 12.07 14.23 9.11
CA ILE A 2 11.39 14.91 10.22
C ILE A 2 12.41 15.16 11.33
N LYS A 3 12.46 16.39 11.86
CA LYS A 3 13.31 16.79 12.99
C LYS A 3 12.47 17.24 14.17
N LEU A 4 12.87 16.86 15.38
CA LEU A 4 12.32 17.37 16.62
C LEU A 4 13.17 18.56 17.10
N THR A 5 12.55 19.70 17.35
CA THR A 5 13.22 20.88 17.90
C THR A 5 13.32 20.80 19.44
N PRO A 6 14.20 21.58 20.08
CA PRO A 6 14.27 21.65 21.55
C PRO A 6 12.94 22.06 22.21
N GLU A 7 12.09 22.80 21.49
CA GLU A 7 10.75 23.20 21.94
C GLU A 7 9.68 22.11 21.73
N SER A 8 10.10 20.86 21.51
CA SER A 8 9.22 19.71 21.26
C SER A 8 8.29 19.89 20.05
N ARG A 9 8.76 20.57 19.00
CA ARG A 9 8.03 20.74 17.73
C ARG A 9 8.62 19.86 16.65
N LEU A 10 7.78 19.17 15.89
CA LEU A 10 8.19 18.46 14.69
C LEU A 10 8.27 19.44 13.51
N LYS A 11 9.37 19.37 12.75
CA LYS A 11 9.59 20.11 11.51
C LYS A 11 9.97 19.16 10.39
N LEU A 12 9.31 19.29 9.25
CA LEU A 12 9.74 18.65 8.01
C LEU A 12 10.92 19.43 7.44
N VAL A 13 11.98 18.74 7.07
CA VAL A 13 13.16 19.26 6.37
C VAL A 13 13.30 18.56 5.03
N ASP A 14 14.06 19.13 4.10
CA ASP A 14 14.39 18.49 2.82
C ASP A 14 13.15 18.16 1.96
N PHE A 15 12.44 19.19 1.48
CA PHE A 15 11.30 19.12 0.55
C PHE A 15 11.66 18.62 -0.87
N GLY A 16 12.66 17.76 -0.99
CA GLY A 16 13.01 17.09 -2.24
C GLY A 16 13.79 17.96 -3.22
N LEU A 17 15.13 17.87 -3.16
CA LEU A 17 15.94 17.81 -4.38
C LEU A 17 15.74 16.42 -5.01
N ALA A 18 14.52 16.13 -5.48
CA ALA A 18 14.20 14.85 -6.08
C ALA A 18 14.92 14.75 -7.44
N LYS A 19 15.91 13.86 -7.54
CA LYS A 19 16.56 13.57 -8.82
C LYS A 19 15.53 12.94 -9.76
N PRO A 20 15.41 13.39 -11.02
CA PRO A 20 14.63 12.67 -12.02
C PRO A 20 15.17 11.24 -12.14
N PHE A 21 14.25 10.28 -12.11
CA PHE A 21 14.54 8.87 -12.36
C PHE A 21 14.97 8.73 -13.82
N ASP A 22 16.22 8.31 -14.05
CA ASP A 22 16.72 7.95 -15.39
C ASP A 22 16.65 6.43 -15.55
N PRO A 23 15.72 5.91 -16.39
CA PRO A 23 15.60 4.48 -16.67
C PRO A 23 16.82 3.89 -17.39
N GLY A 24 17.71 4.74 -17.94
CA GLY A 24 18.89 4.34 -18.70
C GLY A 24 20.16 4.14 -17.87
N ASP A 25 20.17 4.49 -16.58
CA ASP A 25 21.36 4.33 -15.73
C ASP A 25 21.32 2.97 -14.98
N PRO A 26 22.21 2.01 -15.28
CA PRO A 26 22.30 0.74 -14.56
C PRO A 26 22.68 0.88 -13.07
N ARG A 27 23.09 2.08 -12.64
CA ARG A 27 23.30 2.43 -11.21
C ARG A 27 22.00 2.74 -10.46
N THR A 28 20.85 2.81 -11.15
CA THR A 28 19.56 3.14 -10.51
C THR A 28 19.00 1.96 -9.70
N VAL A 29 19.21 0.72 -10.18
CA VAL A 29 18.79 -0.50 -9.45
C VAL A 29 19.67 -0.73 -8.21
N THR A 30 20.97 -0.46 -8.31
CA THR A 30 21.93 -0.56 -7.19
C THR A 30 21.88 0.65 -6.25
N GLY A 31 21.51 1.84 -6.74
CA GLY A 31 21.31 3.06 -5.95
C GLY A 31 20.05 3.02 -5.09
N LEU A 32 18.97 2.39 -5.58
CA LEU A 32 17.76 2.11 -4.80
C LEU A 32 18.08 1.25 -3.56
N GLN A 33 18.96 0.25 -3.70
CA GLN A 33 19.35 -0.64 -2.60
C GLN A 33 20.24 0.04 -1.52
N GLY A 34 20.92 1.14 -1.87
CA GLY A 34 21.79 1.91 -0.97
C GLY A 34 21.13 3.11 -0.29
N LEU A 35 19.87 3.43 -0.64
CA LEU A 35 19.13 4.55 -0.07
C LEU A 35 18.24 4.00 1.05
N GLY A 36 18.57 4.32 2.31
CA GLY A 36 17.82 3.91 3.51
C GLY A 36 16.35 4.37 3.60
N SER A 37 15.77 4.86 2.48
CA SER A 37 14.37 5.24 2.33
C SER A 37 13.49 4.15 1.71
N LEU A 38 14.03 3.01 1.24
CA LEU A 38 13.23 1.93 0.63
C LEU A 38 11.99 1.49 1.43
N PRO A 39 12.02 1.40 2.77
CA PRO A 39 10.83 1.07 3.56
C PRO A 39 9.69 2.10 3.45
N TYR A 40 10.03 3.35 3.10
CA TYR A 40 9.13 4.50 3.06
C TYR A 40 8.76 4.91 1.62
N THR A 41 9.32 4.24 0.61
CA THR A 41 9.05 4.50 -0.79
C THR A 41 7.87 3.64 -1.26
N PRO A 42 6.78 4.23 -1.78
CA PRO A 42 5.67 3.48 -2.38
C PRO A 42 6.05 2.83 -3.73
N LEU A 43 5.33 1.79 -4.13
CA LEU A 43 5.67 0.94 -5.28
C LEU A 43 5.72 1.72 -6.60
N GLU A 44 4.82 2.68 -6.81
CA GLU A 44 4.76 3.49 -8.03
C GLU A 44 6.02 4.33 -8.29
N GLN A 45 6.77 4.68 -7.23
CA GLN A 45 8.02 5.43 -7.37
C GLN A 45 9.20 4.56 -7.84
N TYR A 46 9.09 3.23 -7.81
CA TYR A 46 10.11 2.32 -8.33
C TYR A 46 10.11 2.26 -9.87
N VAL A 47 8.95 2.50 -10.49
CA VAL A 47 8.73 2.31 -11.93
C VAL A 47 8.95 3.61 -12.72
N GLY A 48 9.24 4.73 -12.02
CA GLY A 48 9.55 6.00 -12.68
C GLY A 48 8.37 6.62 -13.45
N HIS A 49 7.13 6.23 -13.14
CA HIS A 49 5.98 6.80 -13.82
C HIS A 49 5.87 8.31 -13.53
N ILE A 50 6.05 9.08 -14.60
CA ILE A 50 6.01 10.55 -14.67
C ILE A 50 4.56 11.08 -14.67
N GLY A 51 3.65 10.38 -13.99
CA GLY A 51 2.33 10.90 -13.68
C GLY A 51 2.45 11.73 -12.41
N HIS A 52 1.90 12.95 -12.41
CA HIS A 52 1.85 13.90 -11.30
C HIS A 52 2.14 13.26 -9.94
N THR A 53 3.20 13.69 -9.25
CA THR A 53 3.51 13.26 -7.88
C THR A 53 2.25 13.34 -7.05
N ASP A 54 1.62 12.20 -6.83
CA ASP A 54 0.33 12.12 -6.18
C ASP A 54 0.57 12.37 -4.70
N ALA A 55 -0.22 13.23 -4.06
CA ALA A 55 -0.19 13.46 -2.61
C ALA A 55 -0.31 12.14 -1.82
N ARG A 56 -0.81 11.09 -2.46
CA ARG A 56 -0.87 9.72 -1.95
C ARG A 56 0.48 9.04 -1.77
N ALA A 57 1.53 9.44 -2.51
CA ALA A 57 2.88 8.97 -2.28
C ALA A 57 3.44 9.52 -0.95
N ASP A 58 3.20 10.80 -0.67
CA ASP A 58 3.56 11.42 0.61
C ASP A 58 2.77 10.79 1.77
N LEU A 59 1.48 10.47 1.57
CA LEU A 59 0.68 9.71 2.54
C LEU A 59 1.28 8.34 2.86
N TYR A 60 1.75 7.61 1.85
CA TYR A 60 2.44 6.33 2.07
C TYR A 60 3.69 6.52 2.92
N ALA A 61 4.56 7.47 2.54
CA ALA A 61 5.82 7.71 3.23
C ALA A 61 5.58 8.15 4.70
N LEU A 62 4.56 8.97 4.93
CA LEU A 62 4.15 9.39 6.27
C LEU A 62 3.55 8.23 7.06
N GLY A 63 2.72 7.38 6.45
CA GLY A 63 2.20 6.16 7.06
C GLY A 63 3.31 5.19 7.48
N ALA A 64 4.30 4.95 6.60
CA ALA A 64 5.48 4.16 6.89
C ALA A 64 6.33 4.75 8.03
N THR A 65 6.43 6.08 8.09
CA THR A 65 7.10 6.80 9.19
C THR A 65 6.35 6.60 10.51
N CYS A 66 5.02 6.75 10.52
CA CYS A 66 4.20 6.51 11.70
C CYS A 66 4.28 5.05 12.17
N TYR A 67 4.24 4.09 11.24
CA TYR A 67 4.47 2.68 11.55
C TYR A 67 5.77 2.50 12.32
N HIS A 68 6.87 3.03 11.79
CA HIS A 68 8.19 2.87 12.40
C HIS A 68 8.25 3.52 13.78
N LEU A 69 7.77 4.77 13.92
CA LEU A 69 7.81 5.48 15.19
C LEU A 69 7.00 4.79 16.29
N LEU A 70 5.84 4.22 15.95
CA LEU A 70 4.94 3.62 16.92
C LEU A 70 5.27 2.17 17.27
N THR A 71 5.89 1.44 16.33
CA THR A 71 6.28 0.02 16.54
C THR A 71 7.74 -0.14 16.94
N GLY A 72 8.58 0.87 16.68
CA GLY A 72 10.03 0.78 16.82
C GLY A 72 10.71 -0.09 15.76
N GLN A 73 9.98 -0.53 14.73
CA GLN A 73 10.47 -1.40 13.67
C GLN A 73 10.24 -0.77 12.31
N SER A 74 11.24 -0.82 11.42
CA SER A 74 11.04 -0.40 10.03
C SER A 74 10.00 -1.29 9.36
N PRO A 75 9.06 -0.73 8.58
CA PRO A 75 8.14 -1.57 7.82
C PRO A 75 8.88 -2.37 6.75
N ALA A 76 8.29 -3.50 6.33
CA ALA A 76 8.71 -4.18 5.11
C ALA A 76 8.53 -3.25 3.90
N SER A 77 9.47 -3.31 2.94
CA SER A 77 9.41 -2.44 1.76
C SER A 77 8.17 -2.71 0.90
N ALA A 78 7.75 -1.74 0.09
CA ALA A 78 6.63 -1.94 -0.83
C ALA A 78 6.89 -3.11 -1.81
N HIS A 79 8.15 -3.29 -2.22
CA HIS A 79 8.59 -4.41 -3.06
C HIS A 79 8.43 -5.77 -2.34
N ASP A 80 8.91 -5.89 -1.10
CA ASP A 80 8.79 -7.14 -0.32
C ASP A 80 7.32 -7.49 -0.06
N ARG A 81 6.50 -6.47 0.22
CA ARG A 81 5.05 -6.63 0.43
C ARG A 81 4.31 -7.01 -0.83
N PHE A 82 4.79 -6.59 -2.00
CA PHE A 82 4.25 -7.02 -3.29
C PHE A 82 4.54 -8.50 -3.56
N LEU A 83 5.75 -8.97 -3.25
CA LEU A 83 6.14 -10.38 -3.39
C LEU A 83 5.51 -11.29 -2.32
N ASN A 84 5.39 -10.77 -1.09
CA ASN A 84 4.82 -11.47 0.05
C ASN A 84 3.88 -10.54 0.82
N PRO A 85 2.55 -10.66 0.63
CA PRO A 85 1.56 -9.84 1.33
C PRO A 85 1.61 -9.95 2.87
N LYS A 86 2.21 -11.02 3.42
CA LYS A 86 2.38 -11.22 4.87
C LYS A 86 3.67 -10.63 5.43
N ALA A 87 4.49 -9.97 4.62
CA ALA A 87 5.77 -9.41 5.05
C ALA A 87 5.62 -8.25 6.06
N LEU A 88 4.46 -7.59 6.10
CA LEU A 88 4.20 -6.51 7.04
C LEU A 88 3.41 -7.03 8.25
N THR A 89 4.02 -6.97 9.43
CA THR A 89 3.36 -7.27 10.70
C THR A 89 2.40 -6.13 11.07
N PRO A 90 1.16 -6.40 11.55
CA PRO A 90 0.27 -5.34 12.00
C PRO A 90 0.85 -4.56 13.21
N PRO A 91 0.76 -3.21 13.24
CA PRO A 91 1.29 -2.38 14.33
C PRO A 91 0.89 -2.82 15.73
N GLU A 92 -0.38 -3.17 15.95
CA GLU A 92 -0.95 -3.59 17.22
C GLU A 92 -0.38 -4.94 17.70
N SER A 93 0.15 -5.76 16.79
CA SER A 93 0.84 -7.01 17.14
C SER A 93 2.26 -6.76 17.64
N LEU A 94 2.88 -5.65 17.24
CA LEU A 94 4.23 -5.25 17.69
C LEU A 94 4.17 -4.38 18.95
N ASN A 95 3.15 -3.52 19.06
CA ASN A 95 2.93 -2.65 20.20
C ASN A 95 1.45 -2.70 20.63
N PRO A 96 1.12 -3.42 21.71
CA PRO A 96 -0.26 -3.54 22.22
C PRO A 96 -0.91 -2.23 22.67
N HIS A 97 -0.14 -1.15 22.85
CA HIS A 97 -0.69 0.17 23.17
C HIS A 97 -1.27 0.90 21.95
N ILE A 98 -0.98 0.43 20.73
CA ILE A 98 -1.59 0.95 19.51
C ILE A 98 -3.01 0.41 19.40
N SER A 99 -3.99 1.31 19.31
CA SER A 99 -5.38 0.92 19.12
C SER A 99 -5.61 0.31 17.73
N LEU A 100 -6.57 -0.61 17.61
CA LEU A 100 -6.92 -1.23 16.33
C LEU A 100 -7.28 -0.19 15.24
N PRO A 101 -8.08 0.87 15.52
CA PRO A 101 -8.35 1.93 14.54
C PRO A 101 -7.08 2.66 14.06
N THR A 102 -6.17 2.98 14.99
CA THR A 102 -4.89 3.61 14.65
C THR A 102 -4.04 2.71 13.76
N SER A 103 -3.99 1.41 14.09
CA SER A 103 -3.28 0.43 13.26
C SER A 103 -3.87 0.34 11.85
N GLN A 104 -5.19 0.22 11.73
CA GLN A 104 -5.88 0.16 10.44
C GLN A 104 -5.63 1.44 9.61
N ALA A 105 -5.65 2.61 10.25
CA ALA A 105 -5.35 3.87 9.58
C ALA A 105 -3.91 3.90 9.03
N ILE A 106 -2.93 3.43 9.80
CA ILE A 106 -1.53 3.32 9.35
C ILE A 106 -1.43 2.35 8.17
N LEU A 107 -2.02 1.17 8.28
CA LEU A 107 -2.01 0.15 7.23
C LEU A 107 -2.68 0.64 5.93
N GLN A 108 -3.77 1.40 6.04
CA GLN A 108 -4.47 1.97 4.89
C GLN A 108 -3.65 3.06 4.19
N ALA A 109 -2.99 3.96 4.93
CA ALA A 109 -2.07 4.92 4.31
C ALA A 109 -0.91 4.22 3.59
N MET A 110 -0.49 3.07 4.09
CA MET A 110 0.54 2.23 3.50
C MET A 110 0.01 1.24 2.45
N ALA A 111 -1.22 1.37 1.94
CA ALA A 111 -1.73 0.45 0.93
C ALA A 111 -0.84 0.45 -0.33
N LEU A 112 -0.64 -0.73 -0.94
CA LEU A 112 0.23 -0.87 -2.11
C LEU A 112 -0.30 -0.08 -3.29
N HIS A 113 -1.61 -0.19 -3.56
CA HIS A 113 -2.26 0.55 -4.63
C HIS A 113 -2.65 1.97 -4.14
N PRO A 114 -2.31 3.06 -4.87
CA PRO A 114 -2.63 4.42 -4.45
C PRO A 114 -4.13 4.66 -4.19
N ASN A 115 -5.03 4.05 -4.97
CA ASN A 115 -6.48 4.22 -4.80
C ASN A 115 -7.04 3.63 -3.50
N ASP A 116 -6.30 2.75 -2.83
CA ASP A 116 -6.74 2.15 -1.55
C ASP A 116 -6.31 3.01 -0.35
N ARG A 117 -5.50 4.05 -0.59
CA ARG A 117 -5.04 5.00 0.43
C ARG A 117 -6.12 6.06 0.68
N PRO A 118 -6.07 6.77 1.83
CA PRO A 118 -6.94 7.91 2.08
C PRO A 118 -6.82 8.95 0.96
N ALA A 119 -7.94 9.59 0.60
CA ALA A 119 -7.96 10.56 -0.49
C ALA A 119 -7.16 11.83 -0.13
N SER A 120 -7.07 12.17 1.15
CA SER A 120 -6.31 13.31 1.66
C SER A 120 -5.70 13.05 3.04
N VAL A 121 -4.74 13.89 3.43
CA VAL A 121 -4.18 13.91 4.79
C VAL A 121 -5.23 14.23 5.84
N GLU A 122 -6.24 15.03 5.49
CA GLU A 122 -7.31 15.37 6.41
C GLU A 122 -8.19 14.15 6.69
N ASP A 123 -8.55 13.38 5.65
CA ASP A 123 -9.29 12.12 5.82
C ASP A 123 -8.50 11.14 6.69
N TRP A 124 -7.19 11.02 6.42
CA TRP A 124 -6.32 10.15 7.20
C TRP A 124 -6.21 10.60 8.67
N ARG A 125 -6.12 11.91 8.92
CA ARG A 125 -6.06 12.47 10.27
C ARG A 125 -7.31 12.13 11.08
N VAL A 126 -8.49 12.19 10.46
CA VAL A 126 -9.75 11.79 11.09
C VAL A 126 -9.69 10.33 11.51
N MET A 127 -9.17 9.44 10.66
CA MET A 127 -9.03 8.02 10.98
C MET A 127 -8.03 7.76 12.13
N LEU A 128 -6.91 8.48 12.15
CA LEU A 128 -5.87 8.35 13.18
C LEU A 128 -6.32 8.81 14.56
N VAL A 129 -7.10 9.90 14.61
CA VAL A 129 -7.51 10.58 15.85
C VAL A 129 -8.94 10.21 16.26
N ALA A 130 -9.62 9.35 15.49
CA ALA A 130 -10.93 8.83 15.84
C ALA A 130 -10.88 8.28 17.27
N LYS A 131 -11.54 8.98 18.20
CA LYS A 131 -11.57 8.59 19.61
C LYS A 131 -12.33 7.27 19.69
N THR A 132 -11.60 6.17 19.83
CA THR A 132 -12.16 4.91 20.27
C THR A 132 -12.75 5.17 21.65
N ALA A 133 -14.07 5.23 21.76
CA ALA A 133 -14.72 5.12 23.05
C ALA A 133 -14.24 3.79 23.64
N THR A 134 -13.38 3.87 24.66
CA THR A 134 -12.82 2.72 25.36
C THR A 134 -13.99 2.00 26.03
N ARG A 135 -14.63 1.06 25.33
CA ARG A 135 -15.53 0.11 25.99
C ARG A 135 -14.64 -0.83 26.80
N PRO A 136 -14.83 -0.93 28.13
CA PRO A 136 -14.13 -1.94 28.91
C PRO A 136 -14.50 -3.31 28.32
N VAL A 137 -13.48 -4.08 27.95
CA VAL A 137 -13.67 -5.49 27.55
C VAL A 137 -13.94 -6.27 28.82
N THR A 138 -15.20 -6.29 29.25
CA THR A 138 -15.69 -7.31 30.17
C THR A 138 -15.94 -8.57 29.36
N ALA A 139 -15.01 -9.52 29.46
CA ALA A 139 -15.21 -10.88 29.00
C ALA A 139 -16.36 -11.53 29.80
N LYS A 140 -17.49 -11.80 29.14
CA LYS A 140 -18.40 -12.89 29.52
C LYS A 140 -19.17 -13.42 28.32
N SER A 141 -18.71 -14.59 27.89
CA SER A 141 -19.38 -15.74 27.27
C SER A 141 -20.88 -15.65 26.85
N ALA A 142 -21.10 -16.16 25.64
CA ALA A 142 -22.19 -17.05 25.19
C ALA A 142 -23.52 -16.47 24.63
N ARG A 143 -23.60 -16.57 23.29
CA ARG A 143 -24.60 -17.35 22.50
C ARG A 143 -25.78 -16.61 21.85
N ALA A 144 -25.92 -16.95 20.56
CA ALA A 144 -27.11 -16.97 19.69
C ALA A 144 -27.65 -15.64 19.13
N GLY A 145 -27.65 -15.55 17.80
CA GLY A 145 -28.35 -14.52 17.03
C GLY A 145 -27.79 -14.41 15.63
N ALA A 146 -28.15 -15.36 14.75
CA ALA A 146 -27.79 -15.35 13.34
C ALA A 146 -28.49 -14.24 12.58
N THR A 147 -27.74 -13.43 11.83
CA THR A 147 -28.14 -12.83 10.55
C THR A 147 -26.89 -12.52 9.75
N SER A 148 -26.65 -13.28 8.68
CA SER A 148 -25.56 -13.06 7.72
C SER A 148 -25.82 -11.78 6.91
N PRO A 149 -24.84 -10.90 6.69
CA PRO A 149 -24.93 -9.89 5.66
C PRO A 149 -24.66 -10.52 4.28
N HIS A 150 -25.55 -10.21 3.35
CA HIS A 150 -25.49 -10.54 1.93
C HIS A 150 -24.16 -10.06 1.31
N PRO A 151 -23.39 -10.89 0.59
CA PRO A 151 -22.25 -10.43 -0.19
C PRO A 151 -22.74 -9.70 -1.46
N PRO A 152 -22.05 -8.66 -1.95
CA PRO A 152 -22.32 -8.12 -3.29
C PRO A 152 -21.95 -9.19 -4.34
N ALA A 153 -22.75 -9.22 -5.41
CA ALA A 153 -22.69 -10.23 -6.46
C ALA A 153 -21.26 -10.45 -6.98
N SER A 154 -20.71 -11.64 -6.73
CA SER A 154 -19.57 -12.13 -7.49
C SER A 154 -20.06 -12.42 -8.90
N SER A 155 -19.71 -11.58 -9.87
CA SER A 155 -19.83 -11.94 -11.29
C SER A 155 -19.10 -13.26 -11.49
N SER A 156 -19.83 -14.29 -11.89
CA SER A 156 -19.26 -15.63 -12.03
C SER A 156 -18.17 -15.55 -13.11
N PHE A 157 -17.08 -16.29 -12.92
CA PHE A 157 -15.99 -16.39 -13.91
C PHE A 157 -16.53 -16.74 -15.32
N ILE A 158 -17.64 -17.46 -15.37
CA ILE A 158 -18.37 -17.83 -16.58
C ILE A 158 -19.05 -16.62 -17.27
N ASP A 159 -19.47 -15.61 -16.51
CA ASP A 159 -20.10 -14.39 -17.06
C ASP A 159 -19.04 -13.50 -17.70
N ILE A 160 -17.87 -13.37 -17.06
CA ILE A 160 -16.70 -12.66 -17.60
C ILE A 160 -16.22 -13.29 -18.92
N LEU A 161 -16.21 -14.63 -18.97
CA LEU A 161 -15.86 -15.39 -20.19
C LEU A 161 -16.86 -15.16 -21.33
N LYS A 162 -18.16 -15.08 -21.02
CA LYS A 162 -19.21 -14.87 -22.03
C LYS A 162 -19.21 -13.44 -22.56
N GLU A 163 -19.06 -12.44 -21.69
CA GLU A 163 -19.02 -11.02 -22.10
C GLU A 163 -17.78 -10.69 -22.95
N ASN A 164 -16.67 -11.40 -22.74
CA ASN A 164 -15.39 -11.10 -23.40
C ASN A 164 -14.94 -12.18 -24.40
N ALA A 165 -15.83 -13.08 -24.83
CA ALA A 165 -15.49 -14.20 -25.72
C ALA A 165 -14.82 -13.75 -27.04
N LEU A 166 -15.22 -12.59 -27.57
CA LEU A 166 -14.63 -12.00 -28.77
C LEU A 166 -13.15 -11.62 -28.54
N LEU A 167 -12.84 -11.00 -27.40
CA LEU A 167 -11.47 -10.58 -27.05
C LEU A 167 -10.55 -11.80 -26.87
N PHE A 168 -11.05 -12.85 -26.20
CA PHE A 168 -10.31 -14.11 -26.08
C PHE A 168 -10.08 -14.77 -27.44
N GLY A 169 -11.06 -14.73 -28.34
CA GLY A 169 -10.90 -15.22 -29.72
C GLY A 169 -9.82 -14.48 -30.50
N ILE A 170 -9.80 -13.15 -30.41
CA ILE A 170 -8.76 -12.31 -31.04
C ILE A 170 -7.38 -12.62 -30.45
N ALA A 171 -7.27 -12.70 -29.11
CA ALA A 171 -6.02 -13.01 -28.44
C ALA A 171 -5.48 -14.40 -28.83
N LEU A 172 -6.35 -15.41 -28.93
CA LEU A 172 -5.99 -16.75 -29.35
C LEU A 172 -5.52 -16.79 -30.82
N LEU A 173 -6.19 -16.05 -31.71
CA LEU A 173 -5.80 -15.96 -33.11
C LEU A 173 -4.43 -15.29 -33.27
N LEU A 174 -4.18 -14.19 -32.55
CA LEU A 174 -2.87 -13.52 -32.54
C LEU A 174 -1.77 -14.43 -31.99
N PHE A 175 -2.07 -15.20 -30.95
CA PHE A 175 -1.13 -16.17 -30.38
C PHE A 175 -0.78 -17.28 -31.39
N ILE A 176 -1.78 -17.86 -32.06
CA ILE A 176 -1.56 -18.89 -33.09
C ILE A 176 -0.74 -18.31 -34.25
N LEU A 177 -1.06 -17.10 -34.71
CA LEU A 177 -0.31 -16.43 -35.78
C LEU A 177 1.16 -16.21 -35.39
N ALA A 178 1.42 -15.76 -34.17
CA ALA A 178 2.77 -15.58 -33.65
C ALA A 178 3.55 -16.89 -33.57
N VAL A 179 2.91 -17.97 -33.13
CA VAL A 179 3.51 -19.31 -33.09
C VAL A 179 3.84 -19.80 -34.50
N VAL A 180 2.91 -19.69 -35.45
CA VAL A 180 3.10 -20.11 -36.84
C VAL A 180 4.24 -19.33 -37.51
N MET A 181 4.30 -18.00 -37.31
CA MET A 181 5.41 -17.19 -37.84
C MET A 181 6.76 -17.57 -37.23
N THR A 182 6.78 -17.96 -35.96
CA THR A 182 8.01 -18.38 -35.27
C THR A 182 8.56 -19.69 -35.81
N PHE A 183 7.69 -20.61 -36.23
CA PHE A 183 8.08 -21.91 -36.79
C PHE A 183 8.22 -21.91 -38.32
N SER A 184 7.99 -20.77 -38.98
CA SER A 184 8.11 -20.60 -40.43
C SER A 184 9.44 -19.93 -40.87
N GLN A 185 10.35 -19.65 -39.93
CA GLN A 185 11.72 -19.16 -40.14
C GLN A 185 12.70 -20.30 -39.88
#